data_AF-A0A2Z3UN19-F1
#
_entry.id   AF-A0A2Z3UN19-F1
#
_cell.length_a   1.000
_cell.length_b   1.000
_cell.length_c   1.000
_cell.angle_alpha   90.00
_cell.angle_beta   90.00
_cell.angle_gamma   90.00
#
_symmetry.space_group_name_H-M   'P 1'
#
loop_
_entity.id
_entity.type
_entity.pdbx_description
1 polymer ?
#
loop_
_entity_poly.entity_id
_entity_poly.type
_entity_poly.pdbx_seq_one_letter_code
_entity_poly.pdbx_strand_id
1 'polypeptide(L)'
;MSDASKNHDFCGNRVGNGPLNRPKTMGEVAVTLAVSESLANHGHHALVNAHETAADNHQLMADAGVGDIEEHLDLARWHRWCAIVENQLADEADRRTPTTRRSKT
;
A
#
# COMPACT_ATOMS: atom_id res chain seq x y z
N MET A 1 -43.53 -14.87 11.98
CA MET A 1 -42.32 -14.10 12.33
C MET A 1 -41.20 -14.66 11.48
N SER A 2 -40.75 -13.92 10.47
CA SER A 2 -39.69 -14.35 9.55
C SER A 2 -38.52 -13.40 9.68
N ASP A 3 -37.42 -13.89 10.24
CA ASP A 3 -36.12 -13.21 10.26
C ASP A 3 -35.55 -13.16 8.85
N ALA A 4 -35.66 -11.99 8.21
CA ALA A 4 -34.89 -11.68 7.02
C ALA A 4 -33.63 -10.94 7.45
N SER A 5 -32.56 -11.70 7.68
CA SER A 5 -31.19 -11.19 7.79
C SER A 5 -30.89 -10.32 6.56
N LYS A 6 -30.72 -9.02 6.79
CA LYS A 6 -30.29 -8.05 5.78
C LYS A 6 -28.82 -8.31 5.46
N ASN A 7 -28.56 -9.07 4.40
CA ASN A 7 -27.26 -9.06 3.74
C ASN A 7 -26.95 -7.63 3.28
N HIS A 8 -25.95 -7.01 3.90
CA HIS A 8 -25.37 -5.77 3.42
C HIS A 8 -24.64 -6.04 2.10
N ASP A 9 -25.19 -5.50 1.01
CA ASP A 9 -24.53 -5.47 -0.28
C ASP A 9 -23.24 -4.63 -0.18
N PHE A 10 -22.10 -5.31 -0.26
CA PHE A 10 -20.79 -4.70 -0.48
C PHE A 10 -20.71 -4.20 -1.92
N CYS A 11 -21.33 -3.05 -2.20
CA CYS A 11 -21.22 -2.41 -3.50
C CYS A 11 -19.92 -1.60 -3.54
N GLY A 12 -18.83 -2.25 -3.99
CA GLY A 12 -17.59 -1.57 -4.37
C GLY A 12 -17.84 -0.68 -5.59
N ASN A 13 -17.43 0.59 -5.50
CA ASN A 13 -17.66 1.58 -6.55
C ASN A 13 -16.95 1.22 -7.86
N ARG A 14 -17.66 1.54 -8.95
CA ARG A 14 -17.52 1.04 -10.32
C ARG A 14 -16.36 1.65 -11.10
N VAL A 15 -15.70 0.82 -11.91
CA VAL A 15 -15.13 1.24 -13.20
C VAL A 15 -15.43 0.15 -14.25
N GLY A 16 -16.20 0.48 -15.30
CA GLY A 16 -16.39 -0.37 -16.48
C GLY A 16 -17.86 -0.66 -16.87
N ASN A 17 -18.26 -0.24 -18.08
CA ASN A 17 -19.55 -0.54 -18.71
C ASN A 17 -19.58 -1.99 -19.24
N GLY A 18 -19.77 -2.97 -18.36
CA GLY A 18 -20.04 -4.38 -18.69
C GLY A 18 -21.38 -4.84 -18.09
N PRO A 19 -21.98 -5.93 -18.61
CA PRO A 19 -23.34 -6.34 -18.23
C PRO A 19 -23.47 -6.55 -16.72
N LEU A 20 -24.40 -5.79 -16.13
CA LEU A 20 -24.77 -5.83 -14.72
C LEU A 20 -25.26 -7.24 -14.35
N ASN A 21 -24.72 -7.77 -13.26
CA ASN A 21 -25.23 -8.93 -12.50
C ASN A 21 -24.87 -10.33 -13.03
N ARG A 22 -23.59 -10.67 -13.02
CA ARG A 22 -23.20 -12.04 -12.62
C ARG A 22 -22.84 -12.00 -11.13
N PRO A 23 -23.42 -12.86 -10.27
CA PRO A 23 -22.92 -13.02 -8.92
C PRO A 23 -21.45 -13.45 -9.04
N LYS A 24 -20.52 -12.62 -8.54
CA LYS A 24 -19.12 -13.03 -8.46
C LYS A 24 -19.09 -14.28 -7.59
N THR A 25 -18.46 -15.33 -8.09
CA THR A 25 -18.20 -16.50 -7.26
C THR A 25 -17.31 -16.09 -6.09
N MET A 26 -17.40 -16.78 -4.96
CA MET A 26 -16.50 -16.52 -3.81
C MET A 26 -15.02 -16.56 -4.22
N GLY A 27 -14.67 -17.38 -5.20
CA GLY A 27 -13.33 -17.44 -5.78
C GLY A 27 -12.93 -16.14 -6.50
N GLU A 28 -13.80 -15.57 -7.34
CA GLU A 28 -13.53 -14.30 -8.03
C GLU A 28 -13.41 -13.12 -7.05
N VAL A 29 -14.21 -13.12 -5.97
CA VAL A 29 -14.10 -12.12 -4.90
C VAL A 29 -12.76 -12.26 -4.18
N ALA A 30 -12.36 -13.48 -3.79
CA ALA A 30 -11.09 -13.73 -3.12
C ALA A 30 -9.88 -13.34 -3.99
N VAL A 31 -9.91 -13.63 -5.29
CA VAL A 31 -8.84 -13.21 -6.23
C VAL A 31 -8.77 -11.69 -6.33
N THR A 32 -9.93 -11.01 -6.44
CA THR A 32 -9.95 -9.54 -6.52
C THR A 32 -9.32 -8.92 -5.27
N LEU A 33 -9.69 -9.40 -4.08
CA LEU A 33 -9.15 -8.92 -2.81
C LEU A 33 -7.64 -9.16 -2.70
N ALA A 34 -7.16 -10.35 -3.06
CA ALA A 34 -5.74 -10.69 -3.03
C ALA A 34 -4.92 -9.81 -3.99
N VAL A 35 -5.44 -9.49 -5.19
CA VAL A 35 -4.78 -8.57 -6.13
C VAL A 35 -4.75 -7.15 -5.58
N SER A 36 -5.85 -6.66 -5.00
CA SER A 36 -5.90 -5.33 -4.38
C SER A 36 -4.91 -5.20 -3.22
N GLU A 37 -4.80 -6.23 -2.38
CA GLU A 37 -3.85 -6.26 -1.26
C GLU A 37 -2.41 -6.32 -1.73
N SER A 38 -2.11 -7.16 -2.74
CA SER A 38 -0.78 -7.20 -3.36
C SER A 38 -0.38 -5.87 -3.99
N LEU A 39 -1.33 -5.15 -4.62
CA LEU A 39 -1.07 -3.83 -5.20
C LEU A 39 -0.83 -2.77 -4.13
N ALA A 40 -1.59 -2.80 -3.04
CA ALA A 40 -1.37 -1.92 -1.90
C ALA A 40 0.01 -2.16 -1.28
N ASN A 41 0.41 -3.43 -1.12
CA ASN A 41 1.74 -3.76 -0.59
C ASN A 41 2.87 -3.28 -1.52
N HIS A 42 2.72 -3.48 -2.84
CA HIS A 42 3.67 -2.91 -3.80
C HIS A 42 3.76 -1.38 -3.69
N GLY A 43 2.63 -0.72 -3.42
CA GLY A 43 2.56 0.72 -3.15
C GLY A 43 3.41 1.14 -1.95
N HIS A 44 3.36 0.40 -0.83
CA HIS A 44 4.18 0.67 0.34
C HIS A 44 5.68 0.59 0.03
N HIS A 45 6.13 -0.45 -0.67
CA HIS A 45 7.54 -0.55 -1.09
C HIS A 45 7.97 0.59 -2.03
N ALA A 46 7.09 1.02 -2.94
CA ALA A 46 7.38 2.17 -3.80
C ALA A 46 7.51 3.48 -2.99
N LEU A 47 6.69 3.66 -1.95
CA LEU A 47 6.76 4.81 -1.06
C LEU A 47 8.03 4.81 -0.20
N VAL A 48 8.51 3.64 0.25
CA VAL A 48 9.82 3.52 0.92
C VAL A 48 10.92 4.14 0.05
N ASN A 49 11.05 3.67 -1.20
CA ASN A 49 12.08 4.15 -2.12
C ASN A 49 11.96 5.66 -2.40
N ALA A 50 10.72 6.16 -2.52
CA ALA A 50 10.47 7.58 -2.76
C ALA A 50 10.90 8.44 -1.56
N HIS A 51 10.62 7.99 -0.34
CA HIS A 51 11.03 8.67 0.88
C HIS A 51 12.54 8.62 1.09
N GLU A 52 13.20 7.49 0.83
CA GLU A 52 14.67 7.41 0.87
C GLU A 52 15.30 8.40 -0.13
N THR A 53 14.81 8.41 -1.36
CA THR A 53 15.29 9.35 -2.40
C THR A 53 15.07 10.81 -1.98
N ALA A 54 13.90 11.13 -1.41
CA ALA A 54 13.61 12.48 -0.93
C ALA A 54 14.53 12.88 0.23
N ALA A 55 14.79 11.97 1.17
CA ALA A 55 15.71 12.22 2.27
C ALA A 55 17.14 12.49 1.78
N ASP A 56 17.62 11.70 0.82
CA ASP A 56 18.95 11.86 0.25
C ASP A 56 19.08 13.18 -0.52
N ASN A 57 18.05 13.59 -1.26
CA ASN A 57 18.02 14.89 -1.94
C ASN A 57 18.08 16.05 -0.94
N HIS A 58 17.34 15.98 0.17
CA HIS A 58 17.38 17.01 1.19
C HIS A 58 18.74 17.04 1.91
N GLN A 59 19.33 15.88 2.22
CA GLN A 59 20.68 15.80 2.76
C GLN A 59 21.70 16.44 1.81
N LEU A 60 21.61 16.14 0.51
CA LEU A 60 22.48 16.71 -0.52
C LEU A 60 22.35 18.23 -0.60
N MET A 61 21.12 18.78 -0.53
CA MET A 61 20.92 20.23 -0.53
C MET A 61 21.49 20.90 0.72
N ALA A 62 21.33 20.28 1.90
CA ALA A 62 21.94 20.74 3.14
C ALA A 62 23.48 20.75 3.07
N ASP A 63 24.08 19.64 2.60
CA ASP A 63 25.53 19.48 2.48
C ASP A 63 26.13 20.46 1.45
N ALA A 64 25.37 20.81 0.42
CA ALA A 64 25.73 21.83 -0.57
C ALA A 64 25.53 23.28 -0.07
N GLY A 65 24.95 23.48 1.13
CA GLY A 65 24.66 24.79 1.69
C GLY A 65 23.61 25.58 0.90
N VAL A 66 22.70 24.89 0.22
CA VAL A 66 21.65 25.51 -0.61
C VAL A 66 20.39 25.70 0.23
N GLY A 67 19.86 26.92 0.26
CA GLY A 67 18.59 27.21 0.93
C GLY A 67 18.69 27.18 2.46
N ASP A 68 17.60 26.81 3.12
CA ASP A 68 17.54 26.63 4.56
C ASP A 68 18.09 25.25 4.94
N ILE A 69 19.32 25.24 5.45
CA ILE A 69 20.06 24.02 5.80
C ILE A 69 19.37 23.26 6.94
N GLU A 70 18.85 23.97 7.95
CA GLU A 70 18.21 23.32 9.10
C GLU A 70 16.90 22.65 8.67
N GLU A 71 16.10 23.34 7.85
CA GLU A 71 14.88 22.78 7.26
C GLU A 71 15.20 21.53 6.42
N HIS A 72 16.23 21.57 5.57
CA HIS A 72 16.63 20.41 4.78
C HIS A 72 17.06 19.22 5.66
N LEU A 73 17.80 19.44 6.74
CA LEU A 73 18.16 18.36 7.66
C LEU A 73 16.95 17.79 8.40
N ASP A 74 15.98 18.62 8.77
CA ASP A 74 14.72 18.18 9.38
C ASP A 74 13.87 17.37 8.40
N LEU A 75 13.73 17.83 7.15
CA LEU A 75 13.00 17.10 6.11
C LEU A 75 13.68 15.76 5.79
N ALA A 76 15.01 15.72 5.73
CA ALA A 76 15.75 14.48 5.54
C ALA A 76 15.49 13.48 6.69
N ARG A 77 15.48 13.94 7.94
CA ARG A 77 15.11 13.12 9.11
C ARG A 77 13.68 12.62 9.02
N TRP A 78 12.74 13.50 8.67
CA TRP A 78 11.33 13.17 8.56
C TRP A 78 11.08 12.11 7.49
N HIS A 79 11.66 12.28 6.29
CA HIS A 79 11.54 11.30 5.22
C HIS A 79 12.15 9.94 5.57
N ARG A 80 13.30 9.90 6.24
CA ARG A 80 13.88 8.64 6.75
C ARG A 80 12.93 7.94 7.72
N TRP A 81 12.28 8.69 8.60
CA TRP A 81 11.27 8.14 9.50
C TRP A 81 10.06 7.58 8.73
N CYS A 82 9.55 8.30 7.72
CA CYS A 82 8.48 7.81 6.86
C CYS A 82 8.86 6.51 6.14
N ALA A 83 10.07 6.42 5.59
CA ALA A 83 10.57 5.19 4.94
C ALA A 83 10.56 3.99 5.90
N ILE A 84 10.95 4.18 7.17
CA ILE A 84 10.90 3.13 8.20
C ILE A 84 9.45 2.67 8.44
N VAL A 85 8.51 3.62 8.57
CA VAL A 85 7.09 3.31 8.81
C VAL A 85 6.49 2.57 7.61
N GLU A 86 6.72 3.05 6.39
CA GLU A 86 6.23 2.39 5.17
C GLU A 86 6.81 0.98 5.02
N ASN A 87 8.09 0.77 5.36
CA ASN A 87 8.69 -0.55 5.31
C ASN A 87 8.05 -1.51 6.34
N GLN A 88 7.76 -1.03 7.55
CA GLN A 88 7.04 -1.83 8.55
C GLN A 88 5.63 -2.19 8.11
N LEU A 89 4.93 -1.28 7.44
CA LEU A 89 3.61 -1.55 6.86
C LEU A 89 3.69 -2.60 5.74
N ALA A 90 4.73 -2.51 4.90
CA ALA A 90 4.95 -3.48 3.83
C ALA A 90 5.26 -4.88 4.38
N ASP A 91 6.18 -4.98 5.34
CA ASP A 91 6.53 -6.23 6.02
C ASP A 91 5.30 -6.87 6.70
N GLU A 92 4.44 -6.04 7.31
CA GLU A 92 3.20 -6.49 7.93
C GLU A 92 2.20 -7.03 6.89
N ALA A 93 2.06 -6.36 5.75
CA ALA A 93 1.19 -6.78 4.67
C ALA A 93 1.68 -8.09 4.03
N ASP A 94 2.99 -8.25 3.81
CA ASP A 94 3.58 -9.51 3.31
C ASP A 94 3.37 -10.68 4.29
N ARG A 95 3.46 -10.41 5.59
CA ARG A 95 3.21 -11.42 6.63
C ARG A 95 1.75 -11.88 6.65
N ARG A 96 0.80 -10.95 6.47
CA ARG A 96 -0.64 -11.25 6.48
C ARG A 96 -1.11 -11.92 5.20
N THR A 97 -0.55 -11.50 4.07
CA THR A 97 -0.81 -12.10 2.76
C THR A 97 0.48 -12.49 2.06
N PRO A 98 1.00 -13.69 2.36
CA PRO A 98 2.16 -14.22 1.65
C PRO A 98 1.81 -14.41 0.17
N THR A 99 2.24 -13.47 -0.67
CA THR A 99 2.11 -13.56 -2.13
C THR A 99 2.97 -14.69 -2.69
N THR A 100 4.02 -15.08 -1.96
CA THR A 100 4.83 -16.27 -2.23
C THR A 100 4.37 -17.45 -1.38
N ARG A 101 3.67 -18.39 -2.01
CA ARG A 101 3.57 -19.75 -1.50
C ARG A 101 4.98 -20.33 -1.51
N ARG A 102 5.72 -20.27 -0.39
CA ARG A 102 6.95 -21.05 -0.24
C ARG A 102 6.56 -22.51 -0.41
N SER A 103 6.80 -23.05 -1.61
CA SER A 103 6.78 -24.49 -1.85
C SER A 103 7.77 -25.10 -0.87
N LYS A 104 7.26 -25.75 0.18
CA LYS A 104 8.09 -26.57 1.06
C LYS A 104 8.72 -27.67 0.19
N THR A 105 10.02 -27.56 -0.04
CA THR A 105 10.86 -28.70 -0.42
C THR A 105 11.03 -29.65 0.75
#